data_AF-A0AAD4Q518-F1
#
_entry.id   AF-A0AAD4Q518-F1
#
_cell.length_a   1.000
_cell.length_b   1.000
_cell.length_c   1.000
_cell.angle_alpha   90.00
_cell.angle_beta   90.00
_cell.angle_gamma   90.00
#
_symmetry.space_group_name_H-M   'P 1'
#
loop_
_entity.id
_entity.type
_entity.pdbx_description
1 polymer ?
#
loop_
_entity_poly.entity_id
_entity_poly.type
_entity_poly.pdbx_seq_one_letter_code
_entity_poly.pdbx_strand_id
1 'polypeptide(L)'
;QGIESLKYCVIITSPKHVLNDWRFLELWKLKKFVNRLRSFVFDEAHCISQWSGDFCPEYTEVGRLRWLLPGHIVFYAASVTLPSHVLSHIKSILQMRSERTREI
;
A
#
# COMPACT_ATOMS: atom_id res chain seq x y z
N GLN A 1 -16.03 12.70 5.39
CA GLN A 1 -16.29 13.27 6.73
C GLN A 1 -15.51 12.61 7.89
N GLY A 2 -15.72 11.34 8.24
CA GLY A 2 -15.03 10.71 9.40
C GLY A 2 -13.50 10.58 9.25
N ILE A 3 -13.04 10.25 8.04
CA ILE A 3 -11.60 10.13 7.72
C ILE A 3 -10.91 11.51 7.76
N GLU A 4 -11.51 12.53 7.13
CA GLU A 4 -10.97 13.91 7.10
C GLU A 4 -10.91 14.58 8.49
N SER A 5 -11.82 14.18 9.39
CA SER A 5 -11.81 14.60 10.79
C SER A 5 -10.88 13.76 11.67
N LEU A 6 -10.15 12.82 11.06
CA LEU A 6 -9.14 11.97 11.70
C LEU A 6 -9.72 11.18 12.90
N LYS A 7 -10.97 10.72 12.78
CA LYS A 7 -11.64 9.95 13.85
C LYS A 7 -11.18 8.50 13.91
N TYR A 8 -10.65 7.97 12.81
CA TYR A 8 -10.25 6.57 12.69
C TYR A 8 -8.76 6.39 12.88
N CYS A 9 -8.37 5.28 13.53
CA CYS A 9 -6.98 4.86 13.65
C CYS A 9 -6.57 3.89 12.53
N VAL A 10 -7.54 3.15 11.97
CA VAL A 10 -7.34 2.20 10.88
C VAL A 10 -8.36 2.49 9.79
N ILE A 11 -7.92 2.47 8.53
CA ILE A 11 -8.76 2.62 7.34
C ILE A 11 -8.47 1.42 6.46
N ILE A 12 -9.48 0.58 6.24
CA ILE A 12 -9.39 -0.59 5.36
C ILE A 12 -10.08 -0.23 4.05
N THR A 13 -9.40 -0.47 2.93
CA THR A 13 -9.89 -0.15 1.60
C THR A 13 -9.27 -1.05 0.55
N SER A 14 -9.85 -1.10 -0.65
CA SER A 14 -9.30 -1.81 -1.79
C SER A 14 -8.26 -0.94 -2.54
N PRO A 15 -7.34 -1.56 -3.30
CA PRO A 15 -6.37 -0.83 -4.14
C PRO A 15 -7.05 0.11 -5.14
N LYS A 16 -8.16 -0.32 -5.73
CA LYS A 16 -8.94 0.49 -6.68
C LYS A 16 -9.36 1.83 -6.08
N HIS A 17 -9.86 1.83 -4.84
CA HIS A 17 -10.28 3.07 -4.19
C HIS A 17 -9.09 3.96 -3.83
N VAL A 18 -8.02 3.38 -3.28
CA VAL A 18 -6.87 4.16 -2.79
C VAL A 18 -6.13 4.89 -3.93
N LEU A 19 -6.16 4.31 -5.14
CA LEU A 19 -5.51 4.84 -6.32
C LEU A 19 -6.41 5.75 -7.16
N ASN A 20 -7.68 5.39 -7.35
CA ASN A 20 -8.52 5.99 -8.39
C ASN A 20 -9.75 6.74 -7.85
N ASP A 21 -10.06 6.63 -6.55
CA ASP A 21 -11.18 7.37 -5.97
C ASP A 21 -10.79 8.82 -5.71
N TRP A 22 -11.56 9.75 -6.26
CA TRP A 22 -11.35 11.19 -6.07
C TRP A 22 -11.30 11.60 -4.59
N ARG A 23 -12.03 10.90 -3.71
CA ARG A 23 -12.03 11.15 -2.27
C ARG A 23 -10.66 10.88 -1.66
N PHE A 24 -9.98 9.82 -2.10
CA PHE A 24 -8.60 9.54 -1.68
C PHE A 24 -7.61 10.53 -2.28
N LEU A 25 -7.80 10.93 -3.55
CA LEU A 25 -6.98 11.97 -4.17
C LEU A 25 -7.06 13.30 -3.41
N GLU A 26 -8.23 13.67 -2.90
CA GLU A 26 -8.37 14.84 -2.01
C GLU A 26 -7.71 14.61 -0.64
N LEU A 27 -7.83 13.42 -0.06
CA LEU A 27 -7.16 13.09 1.21
C LEU A 27 -5.63 13.19 1.12
N TRP A 28 -5.02 12.76 0.02
CA TRP A 28 -3.57 12.86 -0.20
C TRP A 28 -3.08 14.32 -0.25
N LYS A 29 -3.95 15.28 -0.59
CA LYS A 29 -3.63 16.71 -0.56
C LYS A 29 -3.71 17.30 0.85
N LEU A 30 -4.42 16.66 1.78
CA LEU A 30 -4.59 17.16 3.14
C LEU A 30 -3.38 16.83 4.02
N LYS A 31 -2.51 17.82 4.25
CA LYS A 31 -1.32 17.69 5.12
C LYS A 31 -1.63 17.09 6.49
N LYS A 32 -2.75 17.49 7.12
CA LYS A 32 -3.18 16.95 8.43
C LYS A 32 -3.42 15.44 8.41
N PHE A 33 -3.91 14.91 7.29
CA PHE A 33 -4.20 13.50 7.13
C PHE A 33 -2.90 12.74 6.87
N VAL A 34 -2.15 13.20 5.86
CA VAL A 34 -0.88 12.60 5.46
C VAL A 34 0.14 12.55 6.60
N ASN A 35 0.26 13.62 7.39
CA ASN A 35 1.18 13.67 8.54
C ASN A 35 0.77 12.74 9.70
N ARG A 36 -0.50 12.30 9.74
CA ARG A 36 -0.99 11.36 10.75
C ARG A 36 -0.82 9.90 10.32
N LEU A 37 -0.62 9.64 9.03
CA LEU A 37 -0.36 8.29 8.53
C LEU A 37 1.00 7.81 9.01
N ARG A 38 1.03 6.59 9.56
CA ARG A 38 2.26 5.94 10.03
C ARG A 38 2.70 4.83 9.11
N SER A 39 1.74 4.08 8.59
CA SER A 39 2.00 2.89 7.81
C SER A 39 0.92 2.64 6.77
N PHE A 40 1.32 1.96 5.70
CA PHE A 40 0.44 1.37 4.71
C PHE A 40 0.67 -0.14 4.71
N VAL A 41 -0.40 -0.92 4.88
CA VAL A 41 -0.32 -2.38 4.95
C VAL A 41 -1.02 -2.97 3.74
N PHE A 42 -0.29 -3.74 2.94
CA PHE A 42 -0.83 -4.56 1.86
C PHE A 42 -1.08 -5.95 2.43
N ASP A 43 -2.34 -6.19 2.81
CA ASP A 43 -2.80 -7.52 3.21
C ASP A 43 -3.02 -8.39 1.98
N GLU A 44 -2.86 -9.70 2.13
CA GLU A 44 -2.82 -10.66 1.02
C GLU A 44 -1.93 -10.21 -0.15
N ALA A 45 -0.71 -9.77 0.18
CA ALA A 45 0.24 -9.21 -0.77
C ALA A 45 0.59 -10.14 -1.94
N HIS A 46 0.32 -11.44 -1.82
CA HIS A 46 0.46 -12.38 -2.92
C HIS A 46 -0.40 -12.00 -4.14
N CYS A 47 -1.54 -11.33 -3.95
CA CYS A 47 -2.44 -10.86 -5.03
C CYS A 47 -1.81 -9.81 -5.97
N ILE A 48 -0.67 -9.22 -5.57
CA ILE A 48 0.14 -8.34 -6.44
C ILE A 48 0.73 -9.13 -7.62
N SER A 49 1.01 -10.41 -7.43
CA SER A 49 1.67 -11.24 -8.43
C SER A 49 0.68 -12.01 -9.29
N GLN A 50 0.83 -11.93 -10.61
CA GLN A 50 0.02 -12.69 -11.58
C GLN A 50 0.13 -14.22 -11.42
N TRP A 51 1.12 -14.69 -10.65
CA TRP A 51 1.25 -16.10 -10.32
C TRP A 51 0.15 -16.61 -9.38
N SER A 52 -0.45 -15.74 -8.57
CA SER A 52 -1.60 -16.13 -7.74
C SER A 52 -2.87 -16.21 -8.58
N GLY A 53 -3.72 -17.21 -8.31
CA GLY A 53 -5.06 -17.28 -8.91
C GLY A 53 -5.96 -16.07 -8.59
N ASP A 54 -5.61 -15.31 -7.54
CA ASP A 54 -6.32 -14.13 -7.03
C ASP A 54 -5.67 -12.80 -7.47
N PHE A 55 -5.06 -12.77 -8.66
CA PHE A 55 -4.43 -11.56 -9.18
C PHE A 55 -5.42 -10.40 -9.30
N CYS A 56 -5.08 -9.26 -8.68
CA CYS A 56 -5.85 -8.02 -8.80
C CYS A 56 -4.99 -6.95 -9.51
N PRO A 57 -5.31 -6.59 -10.77
CA PRO A 57 -4.49 -5.71 -11.60
C PRO A 57 -4.16 -4.36 -10.96
N GLU A 58 -5.08 -3.82 -10.14
CA GLU A 58 -4.87 -2.54 -9.46
C GLU A 58 -3.68 -2.56 -8.49
N TYR A 59 -3.28 -3.73 -8.00
CA TYR A 59 -2.08 -3.88 -7.17
C TYR A 59 -0.78 -3.61 -7.93
N THR A 60 -0.72 -3.73 -9.25
CA THR A 60 0.55 -3.47 -9.98
C THR A 60 0.96 -2.00 -9.91
N GLU A 61 -0.01 -1.11 -9.65
CA GLU A 61 0.20 0.33 -9.60
C GLU A 61 0.28 0.89 -8.17
N VAL A 62 0.11 0.07 -7.14
CA VAL A 62 0.15 0.56 -5.75
C VAL A 62 1.51 1.10 -5.33
N GLY A 63 2.58 0.71 -6.03
CA GLY A 63 3.90 1.33 -5.89
C GLY A 63 3.89 2.85 -6.12
N ARG A 64 2.94 3.37 -6.92
CA ARG A 64 2.77 4.81 -7.16
C ARG A 64 2.49 5.60 -5.90
N LEU A 65 1.91 4.97 -4.88
CA LEU A 65 1.66 5.61 -3.58
C LEU A 65 2.96 6.14 -2.95
N ARG A 66 4.13 5.57 -3.24
CA ARG A 66 5.40 6.10 -2.74
C ARG A 66 5.74 7.50 -3.27
N TRP A 67 5.24 7.87 -4.44
CA TRP A 67 5.43 9.21 -5.00
C TRP A 67 4.46 10.22 -4.42
N LEU A 68 3.29 9.76 -3.94
CA LEU A 68 2.25 10.60 -3.34
C LEU A 68 2.46 10.79 -1.83
N LEU A 69 3.04 9.80 -1.16
CA LEU A 69 3.18 9.74 0.28
C LEU A 69 4.57 10.18 0.74
N PRO A 70 4.70 10.85 1.90
CA PRO A 70 5.98 11.15 2.49
C PRO A 70 6.82 9.90 2.76
N GLY A 71 8.14 10.02 2.55
CA GLY A 71 9.07 8.90 2.72
C GLY A 71 9.21 8.34 4.14
N HIS A 72 8.57 8.96 5.15
CA HIS A 72 8.53 8.43 6.52
C HIS A 72 7.45 7.36 6.73
N ILE A 73 6.50 7.22 5.81
CA ILE A 73 5.42 6.23 5.91
C ILE A 73 5.99 4.85 5.56
N VAL A 74 5.83 3.89 6.47
CA VAL A 74 6.36 2.53 6.31
C VAL A 74 5.35 1.68 5.54
N PHE A 75 5.84 0.92 4.54
CA PHE A 75 5.01 -0.01 3.77
C PHE A 75 5.25 -1.42 4.30
N TYR A 76 4.19 -2.11 4.69
CA TYR A 76 4.19 -3.52 5.08
C TYR A 76 3.46 -4.34 4.04
N ALA A 77 3.94 -5.55 3.77
CA ALA A 77 3.28 -6.53 2.92
C ALA A 77 3.14 -7.82 3.73
N ALA A 78 1.91 -8.30 3.89
CA ALA A 78 1.59 -9.50 4.66
C ALA A 78 0.85 -10.50 3.77
N SER A 79 1.16 -11.78 3.91
CA SER A 79 0.50 -12.88 3.19
C SER A 79 0.82 -14.20 3.90
N VAL A 80 -0.09 -15.18 3.82
CA VAL A 80 0.12 -16.52 4.40
C VAL A 80 1.30 -17.25 3.74
N THR A 81 1.49 -17.08 2.44
CA THR A 81 2.64 -17.64 1.70
C THR A 81 3.25 -16.61 0.76
N LEU A 82 4.59 -16.61 0.67
CA LEU A 82 5.37 -15.75 -0.22
C LEU A 82 6.59 -16.52 -0.77
N PRO A 83 6.42 -17.33 -1.83
CA PRO A 83 7.54 -17.93 -2.54
C PRO A 83 8.54 -16.86 -3.00
N SER A 84 9.83 -17.19 -3.08
CA SER A 84 10.90 -16.20 -3.33
C SER A 84 10.69 -15.37 -4.61
N HIS A 85 10.10 -15.96 -5.66
CA HIS A 85 9.78 -15.25 -6.90
C HIS A 85 8.63 -14.26 -6.72
N VAL A 86 7.58 -14.62 -5.96
CA VAL A 86 6.47 -13.72 -5.59
C VAL A 86 6.98 -12.59 -4.70
N LEU A 87 7.79 -12.91 -3.69
CA LEU A 87 8.38 -11.91 -2.81
C LEU A 87 9.24 -10.90 -3.57
N SER A 88 10.07 -11.37 -4.50
CA SER A 88 10.90 -10.51 -5.36
C SER A 88 10.03 -9.59 -6.22
N HIS A 89 8.93 -10.13 -6.76
CA HIS A 89 7.98 -9.35 -7.55
C HIS A 89 7.26 -8.28 -6.72
N ILE A 90 6.77 -8.64 -5.53
CA ILE A 90 6.16 -7.70 -4.57
C ILE A 90 7.13 -6.58 -4.21
N LYS A 91 8.38 -6.92 -3.90
CA LYS A 91 9.42 -5.93 -3.59
C LYS A 91 9.63 -4.96 -4.75
N SER A 92 9.64 -5.47 -5.99
CA SER A 92 9.76 -4.64 -7.19
C SER A 92 8.57 -3.69 -7.35
N ILE A 93 7.33 -4.22 -7.32
CA ILE A 93 6.10 -3.42 -7.49
C ILE A 93 5.96 -2.38 -6.38
N LEU A 94 6.14 -2.79 -5.12
CA LEU A 94 6.07 -1.91 -3.97
C LEU A 94 7.32 -1.03 -3.81
N GLN A 95 8.28 -1.07 -4.74
CA GLN A 95 9.53 -0.29 -4.70
C GLN A 95 10.22 -0.37 -3.33
N MET A 96 10.29 -1.58 -2.78
CA MET A 96 10.94 -1.86 -1.50
C MET A 96 12.45 -1.79 -1.67
N ARG A 97 13.12 -1.10 -0.74
CA ARG A 97 14.56 -0.91 -0.79
C ARG A 97 15.27 -2.00 0.01
N SER A 98 16.12 -2.78 -0.63
CA SER A 98 16.79 -3.94 -0.03
C SER A 98 17.50 -3.61 1.28
N GLU A 99 18.09 -2.42 1.41
CA GLU A 99 18.82 -1.97 2.60
C GLU A 99 17.93 -1.53 3.78
N ARG A 100 16.62 -1.35 3.54
CA ARG A 100 15.64 -0.93 4.56
C ARG A 100 14.49 -1.92 4.74
N THR A 101 14.42 -2.96 3.92
CA THR A 101 13.39 -3.98 3.99
C THR A 101 13.84 -5.13 4.87
N ARG A 102 12.98 -5.52 5.81
CA ARG A 102 13.16 -6.70 6.65
C ARG A 102 12.09 -7.71 6.31
N GLU A 103 12.50 -8.95 6.12
CA GLU A 103 11.63 -10.13 6.04
C GLU A 103 11.54 -10.69 7.45
N ILE A 104 10.32 -10.99 7.92
CA ILE A 104 10.03 -11.46 9.28
C ILE A 104 9.31 -12.79 9.17
#